data_AF-A0A8K0GZA8-F1
#
_entry.id   AF-A0A8K0GZA8-F1
#
_cell.length_a   1.000
_cell.length_b   1.000
_cell.length_c   1.000
_cell.angle_alpha   90.00
_cell.angle_beta   90.00
_cell.angle_gamma   90.00
#
_symmetry.space_group_name_H-M   'P 1'
#
loop_
_entity.id
_entity.type
_entity.pdbx_description
1 polymer ?
#
loop_
_entity_poly.entity_id
_entity_poly.type
_entity_poly.pdbx_seq_one_letter_code
_entity_poly.pdbx_strand_id
1 'polypeptide(L)'
;MAATATSAGDAGTGTGTTVSVQQQEKVASTERKKMKVMVALDDSDLSFYALTWALDNLFAASVGLGAAATKAFPGEVDTVYLVHVQQPFHHYAYPVGPGSTAVYGTSAVVESVRKAQEEISAALLSRALNVCKEKLIKAETLILDGDPKDVICQASEQMHVDLLVLGSRGLGKIKRAFLGSVSDYCAHHAKCPILIVKPSKESDRKDKHIP
;
A
#
# COMPACT_ATOMS: atom_id res chain seq x y z
N MET A 1 -13.98 -72.61 56.23
CA MET A 1 -15.36 -72.66 55.76
C MET A 1 -16.19 -71.72 56.62
N ALA A 2 -16.80 -70.72 55.97
CA ALA A 2 -17.85 -69.79 56.41
C ALA A 2 -17.80 -69.20 57.84
N ALA A 3 -17.47 -67.91 57.92
CA ALA A 3 -17.89 -67.03 59.02
C ALA A 3 -18.36 -65.68 58.45
N THR A 4 -19.56 -65.31 58.87
CA THR A 4 -20.28 -64.04 58.79
C THR A 4 -19.49 -62.81 59.24
N ALA A 5 -19.77 -61.64 58.66
CA ALA A 5 -20.29 -60.46 59.38
C ALA A 5 -20.13 -59.16 58.57
N THR A 6 -21.22 -58.39 58.56
CA THR A 6 -21.29 -56.96 58.25
C THR A 6 -20.69 -56.16 59.41
N SER A 7 -19.90 -55.12 59.14
CA SER A 7 -19.62 -54.04 60.10
C SER A 7 -19.38 -52.70 59.42
N ALA A 8 -19.93 -51.67 60.05
CA ALA A 8 -19.80 -50.26 59.77
C ALA A 8 -18.54 -49.63 60.43
N GLY A 9 -18.25 -48.37 60.08
CA GLY A 9 -17.21 -47.49 60.66
C GLY A 9 -15.99 -47.38 59.73
N ASP A 10 -15.43 -46.21 59.42
CA ASP A 10 -15.13 -45.08 60.30
C ASP A 10 -14.90 -43.79 59.48
N ALA A 11 -15.08 -42.65 60.15
CA ALA A 11 -14.85 -41.30 59.66
C ALA A 11 -13.34 -41.02 59.49
N GLY A 12 -12.98 -40.30 58.43
CA GLY A 12 -11.61 -39.85 58.17
C GLY A 12 -11.59 -38.48 57.50
N THR A 13 -11.53 -37.44 58.33
CA THR A 13 -11.21 -36.06 57.97
C THR A 13 -9.79 -35.98 57.39
N GLY A 14 -9.63 -35.39 56.20
CA GLY A 14 -8.33 -35.31 55.51
C GLY A 14 -8.27 -34.18 54.49
N THR A 15 -7.98 -33.00 55.01
CA THR A 15 -7.33 -31.83 54.39
C THR A 15 -6.64 -32.01 53.03
N GLY A 16 -7.03 -31.16 52.07
CA GLY A 16 -6.10 -30.41 51.21
C GLY A 16 -5.24 -31.19 50.21
N THR A 17 -5.61 -31.13 48.93
CA THR A 17 -4.61 -30.99 47.86
C THR A 17 -5.20 -30.08 46.78
N THR A 18 -4.83 -28.81 46.89
CA THR A 18 -4.96 -27.81 45.84
C THR A 18 -4.04 -28.24 44.69
N VAL A 19 -4.59 -28.90 43.68
CA VAL A 19 -3.87 -29.12 42.43
C VAL A 19 -4.07 -27.89 41.57
N SER A 20 -3.09 -26.99 41.67
CA SER A 20 -2.90 -25.83 40.82
C SER A 20 -2.73 -26.29 39.37
N VAL A 21 -3.81 -26.31 38.60
CA VAL A 21 -3.71 -26.45 37.14
C VAL A 21 -3.25 -25.10 36.59
N GLN A 22 -1.95 -24.87 36.63
CA GLN A 22 -1.29 -23.83 35.85
C GLN A 22 -1.39 -24.24 34.37
N GLN A 23 -2.50 -23.88 33.74
CA GLN A 23 -2.59 -23.88 32.29
C GLN A 23 -1.78 -22.68 31.80
N GLN A 24 -0.50 -22.92 31.53
CA GLN A 24 0.36 -21.98 30.82
C GLN A 24 -0.28 -21.67 29.46
N GLU A 25 -0.83 -20.47 29.32
CA GLU A 25 -1.08 -19.85 28.03
C GLU A 25 0.25 -19.75 27.29
N LYS A 26 0.47 -20.71 26.40
CA LYS A 26 1.51 -20.66 25.39
C LYS A 26 1.14 -19.51 24.45
N VAL A 27 1.61 -18.30 24.76
CA VAL A 27 1.55 -17.16 23.84
C VAL A 27 2.33 -17.56 22.60
N ALA A 28 1.60 -18.04 21.59
CA ALA A 28 2.15 -18.31 20.28
C ALA A 28 2.63 -16.96 19.73
N SER A 29 3.95 -16.76 19.72
CA SER A 29 4.61 -15.74 18.93
C SER A 29 4.25 -16.01 17.47
N THR A 30 3.13 -15.43 17.03
CA THR A 30 2.67 -15.52 15.65
C THR A 30 3.64 -14.67 14.85
N GLU A 31 4.55 -15.29 14.11
CA GLU A 31 5.41 -14.57 13.17
C GLU A 31 4.50 -13.73 12.26
N ARG A 32 4.58 -12.41 12.36
CA ARG A 32 3.76 -11.53 11.54
C ARG A 32 4.20 -11.71 10.09
N LYS A 33 3.23 -12.00 9.21
CA LYS A 33 3.49 -12.12 7.77
C LYS A 33 4.15 -10.82 7.29
N LYS A 34 5.31 -10.97 6.66
CA LYS A 34 5.98 -9.87 5.96
C LYS A 34 5.13 -9.40 4.79
N MET A 35 4.80 -8.10 4.77
CA MET A 35 3.97 -7.50 3.73
C MET A 35 4.80 -6.73 2.71
N LYS A 36 4.45 -6.87 1.43
CA LYS A 36 4.91 -6.01 0.34
C LYS A 36 3.87 -4.95 0.05
N VAL A 37 4.23 -3.68 0.20
CA VAL A 37 3.34 -2.55 -0.08
C VAL A 37 3.80 -1.87 -1.36
N MET A 38 2.88 -1.60 -2.28
CA MET A 38 3.15 -0.82 -3.48
C MET A 38 2.42 0.52 -3.37
N VAL A 39 3.11 1.62 -3.65
CA VAL A 39 2.53 2.97 -3.71
C VAL A 39 2.70 3.47 -5.13
N ALA A 40 1.59 3.68 -5.84
CA ALA A 40 1.65 4.28 -7.17
C ALA A 40 1.64 5.80 -7.08
N LEU A 41 2.59 6.43 -7.78
CA LEU A 41 2.87 7.84 -7.71
C LEU A 41 2.76 8.49 -9.09
N ASP A 42 2.24 9.71 -9.08
CA ASP A 42 2.23 10.65 -10.19
C ASP A 42 2.69 12.01 -9.68
N ASP A 43 2.77 13.02 -10.56
CA ASP A 43 3.18 14.38 -10.16
C ASP A 43 2.05 15.17 -9.48
N SER A 44 1.22 14.50 -8.67
CA SER A 44 0.12 15.13 -7.93
C SER A 44 0.37 15.13 -6.43
N ASP A 45 -0.09 16.18 -5.74
CA ASP A 45 0.04 16.26 -4.29
C ASP A 45 -0.73 15.16 -3.56
N LEU A 46 -1.79 14.62 -4.18
CA LEU A 46 -2.60 13.57 -3.57
C LEU A 46 -1.92 12.21 -3.56
N SER A 47 -1.07 11.91 -4.55
CA SER A 47 -0.28 10.68 -4.52
C SER A 47 0.86 10.77 -3.49
N PHE A 48 1.51 11.93 -3.36
CA PHE A 48 2.45 12.19 -2.26
C PHE A 48 1.79 12.19 -0.88
N TYR A 49 0.58 12.75 -0.76
CA TYR A 49 -0.20 12.64 0.47
C TYR A 49 -0.48 11.19 0.83
N ALA A 50 -0.86 10.37 -0.16
CA ALA A 50 -1.10 8.94 0.05
C ALA A 50 0.16 8.20 0.51
N LEU A 51 1.32 8.52 -0.06
CA LEU A 51 2.61 8.01 0.39
C LEU A 51 2.86 8.36 1.86
N THR A 52 2.85 9.66 2.21
CA THR A 52 3.10 10.11 3.57
C THR A 52 2.13 9.48 4.56
N TRP A 53 0.83 9.45 4.23
CA TRP A 53 -0.19 8.81 5.05
C TRP A 53 0.10 7.32 5.25
N ALA A 54 0.46 6.59 4.19
CA ALA A 54 0.77 5.17 4.26
C ALA A 54 1.98 4.92 5.17
N LEU A 55 3.04 5.71 5.02
CA LEU A 55 4.22 5.62 5.89
C LEU A 55 3.86 5.89 7.36
N ASP A 56 3.04 6.92 7.62
CA ASP A 56 2.62 7.30 8.97
C ASP A 56 1.66 6.33 9.64
N ASN A 57 0.85 5.58 8.89
CA ASN A 57 -0.21 4.76 9.47
C ASN A 57 0.06 3.26 9.37
N LEU A 58 0.80 2.82 8.35
CA LEU A 58 1.14 1.41 8.16
C LEU A 58 2.48 1.05 8.83
N PHE A 59 3.42 2.02 8.89
CA PHE A 59 4.78 1.76 9.37
C PHE A 59 5.05 2.37 10.75
N ALA A 60 4.40 3.47 11.14
CA ALA A 60 4.50 3.95 12.54
C ALA A 60 3.87 2.98 13.56
N ALA A 61 3.08 2.02 13.08
CA ALA A 61 2.57 0.90 13.88
C ALA A 61 3.68 -0.06 14.39
N SER A 62 4.84 -0.12 13.73
CA SER A 62 6.01 -0.83 14.27
C SER A 62 6.67 -0.08 15.44
N VAL A 63 6.35 1.22 15.58
CA VAL A 63 6.86 2.16 16.61
C VAL A 63 5.81 2.44 17.72
N GLY A 64 4.66 1.75 17.69
CA GLY A 64 3.67 1.80 18.79
C GLY A 64 2.68 2.97 18.76
N LEU A 65 2.53 3.69 17.65
CA LEU A 65 1.52 4.75 17.51
C LEU A 65 0.36 4.30 16.59
N GLY A 66 -0.75 3.85 17.20
CA GLY A 66 -2.08 3.78 16.55
C GLY A 66 -2.63 2.37 16.29
N ALA A 67 -3.64 1.95 17.08
CA ALA A 67 -4.20 0.60 17.09
C ALA A 67 -5.29 0.30 16.03
N ALA A 68 -5.73 1.30 15.24
CA ALA A 68 -6.86 1.12 14.32
C ALA A 68 -6.44 0.53 12.95
N ALA A 69 -5.29 0.96 12.41
CA ALA A 69 -4.79 0.48 11.10
C ALA A 69 -4.28 -0.97 11.18
N THR A 70 -3.69 -1.36 12.31
CA THR A 70 -3.16 -2.71 12.56
C THR A 70 -4.24 -3.79 12.64
N LYS A 71 -5.48 -3.43 13.03
CA LYS A 71 -6.61 -4.38 13.00
C LYS A 71 -7.04 -4.71 11.57
N ALA A 72 -6.88 -3.76 10.64
CA ALA A 72 -7.19 -3.97 9.22
C ALA A 72 -6.05 -4.69 8.47
N PHE A 73 -4.80 -4.49 8.88
CA PHE A 73 -3.62 -5.10 8.26
C PHE A 73 -2.68 -5.70 9.33
N PRO A 74 -2.75 -7.02 9.60
CA PRO A 74 -2.03 -7.65 10.71
C PRO A 74 -0.55 -7.97 10.42
N GLY A 75 -0.02 -7.63 9.24
CA GLY A 75 1.35 -7.97 8.83
C GLY A 75 2.38 -6.87 9.13
N GLU A 76 3.64 -7.29 9.23
CA GLU A 76 4.78 -6.38 9.38
C GLU A 76 5.29 -6.02 8.00
N VAL A 77 5.40 -4.73 7.68
CA VAL A 77 5.80 -4.35 6.31
C VAL A 77 7.30 -4.54 6.10
N ASP A 78 7.66 -5.30 5.07
CA ASP A 78 9.05 -5.65 4.76
C ASP A 78 9.68 -4.73 3.71
N THR A 79 8.93 -4.42 2.64
CA THR A 79 9.43 -3.59 1.53
C THR A 79 8.32 -2.69 0.96
N VAL A 80 8.66 -1.43 0.70
CA VAL A 80 7.82 -0.49 -0.05
C VAL A 80 8.31 -0.37 -1.49
N TYR A 81 7.41 -0.57 -2.45
CA TYR A 81 7.66 -0.33 -3.86
C TYR A 81 7.01 0.99 -4.29
N LEU A 82 7.82 1.98 -4.64
CA LEU A 82 7.40 3.26 -5.19
C LEU A 82 7.34 3.14 -6.71
N VAL A 83 6.14 3.19 -7.29
CA VAL A 83 5.94 2.92 -8.71
C VAL A 83 5.46 4.17 -9.42
N HIS A 84 6.11 4.53 -10.52
CA HIS A 84 5.62 5.53 -11.46
C HIS A 84 5.41 4.89 -12.83
N VAL A 85 4.29 5.18 -13.49
CA VAL A 85 4.03 4.71 -14.84
C VAL A 85 4.15 5.87 -15.83
N GLN A 86 5.11 5.76 -16.73
CA GLN A 86 5.26 6.63 -17.88
C GLN A 86 4.23 6.24 -18.94
N GLN A 87 3.38 7.20 -19.30
CA GLN A 87 2.50 7.02 -20.43
C GLN A 87 3.31 7.17 -21.72
N PRO A 88 3.22 6.21 -22.64
CA PRO A 88 3.90 6.32 -23.92
C PRO A 88 3.39 7.57 -24.63
N PHE A 89 4.31 8.39 -25.15
CA PHE A 89 3.96 9.45 -26.10
C PHE A 89 3.38 8.79 -27.34
N HIS A 90 2.06 8.70 -27.42
CA HIS A 90 1.40 8.46 -28.68
C HIS A 90 1.67 9.67 -29.55
N HIS A 91 2.63 9.54 -30.47
CA HIS A 91 2.73 10.42 -31.61
C HIS A 91 1.37 10.38 -32.29
N TYR A 92 0.55 11.39 -32.02
CA TYR A 92 -0.66 11.60 -32.78
C TYR A 92 -0.20 11.79 -34.22
N ALA A 93 -0.45 10.77 -35.05
CA ALA A 93 -0.34 10.88 -36.48
C ALA A 93 -1.39 11.91 -36.88
N TYR A 94 -0.99 13.18 -36.98
CA TYR A 94 -1.84 14.19 -37.56
C TYR A 94 -1.81 13.97 -39.07
N PRO A 95 -2.95 13.60 -39.71
CA PRO A 95 -3.02 13.64 -41.14
C PRO A 95 -2.88 15.11 -41.55
N VAL A 96 -1.77 15.46 -42.18
CA VAL A 96 -1.52 16.81 -42.72
C VAL A 96 -2.31 17.10 -44.02
N GLY A 97 -3.34 16.29 -44.29
CA GLY A 97 -4.26 16.46 -45.41
C GLY A 97 -4.74 15.11 -45.95
N PRO A 98 -5.81 15.10 -46.77
CA PRO A 98 -6.21 13.92 -47.52
C PRO A 98 -5.07 13.46 -48.43
N GLY A 99 -4.59 12.22 -48.24
CA GLY A 99 -3.53 11.62 -49.06
C GLY A 99 -2.09 11.88 -48.60
N SER A 100 -1.86 12.54 -47.46
CA SER A 100 -0.52 12.73 -46.90
C SER A 100 -0.09 11.57 -46.00
N THR A 101 1.20 11.23 -46.02
CA THR A 101 1.81 10.29 -45.06
C THR A 101 1.75 10.86 -43.66
N ALA A 102 1.40 10.02 -42.67
CA ALA A 102 1.50 10.37 -41.26
C ALA A 102 2.93 10.87 -40.94
N VAL A 103 3.03 12.07 -40.38
CA VAL A 103 4.31 12.58 -39.88
C VAL A 103 4.55 11.95 -38.52
N TYR A 104 5.40 10.94 -38.48
CA TYR A 104 6.02 10.48 -37.24
C TYR A 104 7.10 11.50 -36.86
N GLY A 105 7.19 11.88 -35.58
CA GLY A 105 8.33 12.69 -35.15
C GLY A 105 9.61 11.94 -35.44
N THR A 106 10.66 12.69 -35.77
CA THR A 106 11.96 12.09 -36.06
C THR A 106 12.43 11.28 -34.85
N SER A 107 13.19 10.21 -35.08
CA SER A 107 13.74 9.37 -34.01
C SER A 107 14.49 10.19 -32.95
N ALA A 108 15.16 11.27 -33.36
CA ALA A 108 15.82 12.22 -32.47
C ALA A 108 14.83 12.97 -31.55
N VAL A 109 13.67 13.40 -32.07
CA VAL A 109 12.64 14.05 -31.25
C VAL A 109 12.02 13.05 -30.28
N VAL A 110 11.67 11.85 -30.74
CA VAL A 110 11.14 10.77 -29.90
C VAL A 110 12.09 10.45 -28.75
N GLU A 111 13.38 10.28 -29.05
CA GLU A 111 14.40 9.97 -28.04
C GLU A 111 14.59 11.12 -27.04
N SER A 112 14.57 12.37 -27.52
CA SER A 112 14.66 13.53 -26.62
C SER A 112 13.50 13.62 -25.64
N VAL A 113 12.27 13.30 -26.10
CA VAL A 113 11.07 13.28 -25.25
C VAL A 113 11.17 12.15 -24.24
N ARG A 114 11.56 10.95 -24.68
CA ARG A 114 11.76 9.78 -23.81
C ARG A 114 12.74 10.10 -22.68
N LYS A 115 13.91 10.66 -23.02
CA LYS A 115 14.92 11.06 -22.05
C LYS A 115 14.40 12.11 -21.07
N ALA A 116 13.66 13.12 -21.54
CA ALA A 116 13.06 14.12 -20.67
C ALA A 116 12.02 13.50 -19.71
N GLN A 117 11.22 12.54 -20.18
CA GLN A 117 10.27 11.81 -19.33
C GLN A 117 10.97 10.97 -18.26
N GLU A 118 12.07 10.28 -18.61
CA GLU A 118 12.91 9.54 -17.68
C GLU A 118 13.47 10.45 -16.59
N GLU A 119 13.99 11.61 -16.95
CA GLU A 119 14.52 12.60 -15.99
C GLU A 119 13.44 13.09 -15.01
N ILE A 120 12.24 13.41 -15.52
CA ILE A 120 11.09 13.81 -14.68
C ILE A 120 10.68 12.68 -13.73
N SER A 121 10.61 11.45 -14.24
CA SER A 121 10.20 10.27 -13.46
C SER A 121 11.22 9.92 -12.38
N ALA A 122 12.52 10.03 -12.70
CA ALA A 122 13.60 9.85 -11.75
C ALA A 122 13.55 10.92 -10.65
N ALA A 123 13.27 12.19 -11.00
CA ALA A 123 13.12 13.26 -10.02
C ALA A 123 11.91 13.03 -9.09
N LEU A 124 10.77 12.59 -9.64
CA LEU A 124 9.57 12.24 -8.89
C LEU A 124 9.85 11.14 -7.85
N LEU A 125 10.43 10.03 -8.29
CA LEU A 125 10.75 8.90 -7.41
C LEU A 125 11.86 9.23 -6.41
N SER A 126 12.81 10.10 -6.79
CA SER A 126 13.83 10.63 -5.86
C SER A 126 13.18 11.44 -4.73
N ARG A 127 12.20 12.29 -5.05
CA ARG A 127 11.42 13.03 -4.04
C ARG A 127 10.70 12.06 -3.10
N ALA A 128 10.05 11.03 -3.64
CA ALA A 128 9.34 10.04 -2.84
C ALA A 128 10.28 9.20 -1.94
N LEU A 129 11.44 8.80 -2.47
CA LEU A 129 12.48 8.11 -1.69
C LEU A 129 12.97 8.94 -0.51
N ASN A 130 13.10 10.27 -0.67
CA ASN A 130 13.51 11.13 0.43
C ASN A 130 12.48 11.11 1.58
N VAL A 131 11.18 11.11 1.27
CA VAL A 131 10.12 10.96 2.28
C VAL A 131 10.23 9.62 3.03
N CYS A 132 10.55 8.53 2.32
CA CYS A 132 10.79 7.22 2.96
C CYS A 132 12.05 7.23 3.85
N LYS A 133 13.14 7.85 3.39
CA LYS A 133 14.40 7.96 4.14
C LYS A 133 14.24 8.75 5.44
N GLU A 134 13.51 9.86 5.41
CA GLU A 134 13.21 10.66 6.60
C GLU A 134 12.49 9.85 7.69
N LYS A 135 11.72 8.84 7.28
CA LYS A 135 10.98 7.93 8.17
C LYS A 135 11.70 6.60 8.42
N LEU A 136 12.94 6.44 7.93
CA LEU A 136 13.76 5.23 8.06
C LEU A 136 13.11 3.97 7.48
N ILE A 137 12.32 4.11 6.41
CA ILE A 137 11.62 2.99 5.76
C ILE A 137 12.38 2.57 4.50
N LYS A 138 12.66 1.27 4.36
CA LYS A 138 13.27 0.70 3.15
C LYS A 138 12.28 0.76 1.99
N ALA A 139 12.68 1.42 0.91
CA ALA A 139 11.88 1.54 -0.30
C ALA A 139 12.71 1.24 -1.56
N GLU A 140 12.06 0.65 -2.55
CA GLU A 140 12.57 0.37 -3.89
C GLU A 140 11.72 1.13 -4.91
N THR A 141 12.34 1.62 -5.99
CA THR A 141 11.69 2.44 -7.01
C THR A 141 11.57 1.69 -8.33
N LEU A 142 10.42 1.81 -8.99
CA LEU A 142 10.18 1.24 -10.31
C LEU A 142 9.55 2.30 -11.22
N ILE A 143 10.14 2.47 -12.41
CA ILE A 143 9.52 3.19 -13.52
C ILE A 143 9.03 2.13 -14.51
N LEU A 144 7.75 2.21 -14.88
CA LEU A 144 7.10 1.30 -15.81
C LEU A 144 6.54 2.07 -17.00
N ASP A 145 6.41 1.43 -18.16
CA ASP A 145 5.86 2.02 -19.37
C ASP A 145 4.47 1.45 -19.69
N GLY A 146 3.51 2.32 -20.05
CA GLY A 146 2.21 1.91 -20.59
C GLY A 146 1.02 2.73 -20.06
N ASP A 147 -0.19 2.15 -20.14
CA ASP A 147 -1.36 2.74 -19.48
C ASP A 147 -1.27 2.48 -17.96
N PRO A 148 -1.26 3.53 -17.11
CA PRO A 148 -1.18 3.37 -15.66
C PRO A 148 -2.26 2.46 -15.09
N LYS A 149 -3.46 2.43 -15.69
CA LYS A 149 -4.57 1.57 -15.25
C LYS A 149 -4.19 0.09 -15.28
N ASP A 150 -3.63 -0.35 -16.40
CA ASP A 150 -3.31 -1.75 -16.63
C ASP A 150 -1.98 -2.14 -15.97
N VAL A 151 -0.97 -1.29 -16.16
CA VAL A 151 0.40 -1.55 -15.72
C VAL A 151 0.49 -1.63 -14.19
N ILE A 152 -0.23 -0.76 -13.45
CA ILE A 152 -0.24 -0.83 -11.99
C ILE A 152 -0.88 -2.14 -11.50
N CYS A 153 -2.02 -2.53 -12.08
CA CYS A 153 -2.68 -3.79 -11.72
C CYS A 153 -1.77 -4.99 -12.01
N GLN A 154 -1.17 -5.02 -13.20
CA GLN A 154 -0.27 -6.08 -13.62
C GLN A 154 0.98 -6.18 -12.73
N ALA A 155 1.63 -5.05 -12.44
CA ALA A 155 2.81 -5.02 -11.57
C ALA A 155 2.47 -5.50 -10.15
N SER A 156 1.32 -5.07 -9.62
CA SER A 156 0.88 -5.49 -8.28
C SER A 156 0.68 -7.00 -8.17
N GLU A 157 0.16 -7.63 -9.23
CA GLU A 157 0.01 -9.09 -9.31
C GLU A 157 1.36 -9.79 -9.45
N GLN A 158 2.19 -9.36 -10.41
CA GLN A 158 3.48 -9.99 -10.73
C GLN A 158 4.45 -9.95 -9.55
N MET A 159 4.43 -8.87 -8.78
CA MET A 159 5.31 -8.69 -7.62
C MET A 159 4.74 -9.33 -6.34
N HIS A 160 3.54 -9.89 -6.41
CA HIS A 160 2.79 -10.42 -5.27
C HIS A 160 2.66 -9.39 -4.15
N VAL A 161 2.19 -8.19 -4.51
CA VAL A 161 1.92 -7.10 -3.56
C VAL A 161 0.78 -7.49 -2.63
N ASP A 162 0.97 -7.27 -1.32
CA ASP A 162 -0.07 -7.52 -0.31
C ASP A 162 -1.01 -6.33 -0.12
N LEU A 163 -0.58 -5.12 -0.48
CA LEU A 163 -1.38 -3.91 -0.43
C LEU A 163 -0.93 -2.88 -1.49
N LEU A 164 -1.86 -2.48 -2.36
CA LEU A 164 -1.67 -1.37 -3.30
C LEU A 164 -2.25 -0.07 -2.72
N VAL A 165 -1.43 0.96 -2.63
CA VAL A 165 -1.78 2.29 -2.13
C VAL A 165 -1.84 3.29 -3.27
N LEU A 166 -2.95 4.03 -3.35
CA LEU A 166 -3.20 5.02 -4.38
C LEU A 166 -3.71 6.33 -3.76
N GLY A 167 -3.36 7.45 -4.38
CA GLY A 167 -4.06 8.71 -4.15
C GLY A 167 -5.50 8.63 -4.63
N SER A 168 -6.42 9.33 -3.95
CA SER A 168 -7.82 9.39 -4.38
C SER A 168 -8.01 10.06 -5.74
N ARG A 169 -7.07 10.90 -6.18
CA ARG A 169 -7.04 11.53 -7.50
C ARG A 169 -5.59 11.74 -7.93
N GLY A 170 -5.40 11.95 -9.23
CA GLY A 170 -4.12 12.36 -9.82
C GLY A 170 -4.18 13.78 -10.40
N LEU A 171 -3.48 14.03 -11.51
CA LEU A 171 -3.34 15.31 -12.21
C LEU A 171 -4.65 15.99 -12.73
N GLY A 172 -5.83 15.39 -12.54
CA GLY A 172 -7.10 15.85 -13.10
C GLY A 172 -7.89 16.87 -12.25
N LYS A 173 -8.42 17.93 -12.90
CA LYS A 173 -9.10 19.11 -12.28
C LYS A 173 -10.55 18.92 -11.76
N ILE A 174 -11.01 17.70 -11.47
CA ILE A 174 -12.42 17.48 -11.06
C ILE A 174 -12.64 17.87 -9.59
N LYS A 175 -13.63 18.73 -9.34
CA LYS A 175 -13.81 19.43 -8.06
C LYS A 175 -14.70 18.74 -7.01
N ARG A 176 -15.21 17.52 -7.24
CA ARG A 176 -16.12 16.83 -6.28
C ARG A 176 -15.93 15.32 -6.29
N ALA A 177 -16.09 14.72 -5.10
CA ALA A 177 -16.40 13.33 -4.66
C ALA A 177 -16.03 12.08 -5.50
N PHE A 178 -15.44 12.21 -6.67
CA PHE A 178 -15.10 11.09 -7.54
C PHE A 178 -13.64 10.69 -7.37
N LEU A 179 -13.39 9.38 -7.43
CA LEU A 179 -12.07 8.81 -7.57
C LEU A 179 -11.43 9.23 -8.90
N GLY A 180 -10.10 9.31 -8.93
CA GLY A 180 -9.34 9.43 -10.17
C GLY A 180 -9.52 8.20 -11.05
N SER A 181 -9.35 8.33 -12.37
CA SER A 181 -9.56 7.24 -13.33
C SER A 181 -8.67 6.02 -13.06
N VAL A 182 -7.43 6.23 -12.59
CA VAL A 182 -6.50 5.15 -12.25
C VAL A 182 -6.94 4.45 -10.96
N SER A 183 -7.25 5.23 -9.92
CA SER A 183 -7.66 4.71 -8.62
C SER A 183 -8.98 3.95 -8.71
N ASP A 184 -9.95 4.47 -9.47
CA ASP A 184 -11.22 3.82 -9.76
C ASP A 184 -11.02 2.52 -10.54
N TYR A 185 -10.17 2.53 -11.58
CA TYR A 185 -9.86 1.32 -12.34
C TYR A 185 -9.23 0.25 -11.46
N CYS A 186 -8.17 0.60 -10.71
CA CYS A 186 -7.49 -0.34 -9.84
C CYS A 186 -8.45 -0.94 -8.82
N ALA A 187 -9.33 -0.13 -8.20
CA ALA A 187 -10.31 -0.59 -7.22
C ALA A 187 -11.19 -1.76 -7.71
N HIS A 188 -11.44 -1.82 -9.02
CA HIS A 188 -12.26 -2.86 -9.64
C HIS A 188 -11.44 -4.02 -10.24
N HIS A 189 -10.14 -3.84 -10.51
CA HIS A 189 -9.36 -4.78 -11.33
C HIS A 189 -8.12 -5.35 -10.63
N ALA A 190 -7.57 -4.69 -9.61
CA ALA A 190 -6.42 -5.23 -8.90
C ALA A 190 -6.81 -6.49 -8.11
N LYS A 191 -5.93 -7.48 -8.13
CA LYS A 191 -6.14 -8.75 -7.42
C LYS A 191 -5.69 -8.70 -5.96
N CYS A 192 -4.97 -7.65 -5.57
CA CYS A 192 -4.55 -7.41 -4.19
C CYS A 192 -5.48 -6.40 -3.50
N PRO A 193 -5.48 -6.39 -2.15
CA PRO A 193 -6.13 -5.32 -1.39
C PRO A 193 -5.67 -3.93 -1.84
N ILE A 194 -6.61 -2.98 -1.90
CA ILE A 194 -6.32 -1.59 -2.25
C ILE A 194 -6.66 -0.67 -1.08
N LEU A 195 -5.78 0.30 -0.85
CA LEU A 195 -6.01 1.46 -0.02
C LEU A 195 -5.99 2.73 -0.88
N ILE A 196 -7.14 3.41 -0.95
CA ILE A 196 -7.24 4.71 -1.59
C ILE A 196 -7.25 5.79 -0.51
N VAL A 197 -6.24 6.66 -0.54
CA VAL A 197 -6.07 7.71 0.46
C VAL A 197 -6.64 9.03 -0.04
N LYS A 198 -7.48 9.64 0.79
CA LYS A 198 -8.08 10.96 0.55
C LYS A 198 -7.65 11.93 1.65
N PRO A 199 -7.24 13.17 1.32
CA PRO A 199 -6.95 14.19 2.32
C PRO A 199 -8.20 14.53 3.15
N SER A 200 -7.99 14.83 4.43
CA SER A 200 -9.06 15.29 5.30
C SER A 200 -9.46 16.73 4.90
N LYS A 201 -10.70 17.13 5.20
CA LYS A 201 -11.17 18.51 4.95
C LYS A 201 -10.32 19.59 5.67
N GLU A 202 -9.49 19.19 6.62
CA GLU A 202 -8.65 20.08 7.42
C GLU A 202 -7.29 20.34 6.74
N SER A 203 -6.73 19.35 6.06
CA SER A 203 -5.55 19.55 5.20
C SER A 203 -5.87 20.38 3.95
N ASP A 204 -7.10 20.27 3.40
CA ASP A 204 -7.58 21.09 2.27
C ASP A 204 -7.73 22.60 2.60
N ARG A 205 -7.79 22.96 3.89
CA ARG A 205 -7.92 24.37 4.33
C ARG A 205 -6.57 25.07 4.51
N LYS A 206 -5.52 24.34 4.90
CA LYS A 206 -4.16 24.92 5.08
C LYS A 206 -3.57 25.41 3.76
N ASP A 207 -3.94 24.78 2.65
CA ASP A 207 -3.47 25.15 1.30
C ASP A 207 -4.21 26.37 0.69
N LYS A 208 -5.33 26.80 1.30
CA LYS A 208 -6.13 27.95 0.84
C LYS A 208 -5.90 29.21 1.65
N HIS A 209 -5.01 29.17 2.64
CA HIS A 209 -4.67 30.32 3.47
C HIS A 209 -3.17 30.58 3.39
N ILE A 210 -2.73 31.06 2.24
CA ILE A 210 -1.49 31.82 2.11
C ILE A 210 -1.92 33.29 2.19
N PRO A 211 -1.48 34.05 3.22
CA PRO A 211 -1.78 35.47 3.36
C PRO A 211 -1.14 36.32 2.26
#